data_AF-A0A7C5DTX4-F1
#
_entry.id   AF-A0A7C5DTX4-F1
#
_cell.length_a   1.000
_cell.length_b   1.000
_cell.length_c   1.000
_cell.angle_alpha   90.00
_cell.angle_beta   90.00
_cell.angle_gamma   90.00
#
_symmetry.space_group_name_H-M   'P 1'
#
loop_
_entity.id
_entity.type
_entity.pdbx_description
1 polymer ?
#
loop_
_entity_poly.entity_id
_entity_poly.type
_entity_poly.pdbx_seq_one_letter_code
_entity_poly.pdbx_strand_id
1 'polypeptide(L)'
;MTNIVFRFLAWQFSVAPRKIIEAWRNFLLFNFNYFSISFLLRTFFFPWRRYADSYGKIFEFKKNFQVFTFNTMSRIIAMIARAFFILLGVFSEILIFFIGAIALICWFLLPILLFVGFLIGLKLIFF
;
A
#
# COMPACT_ATOMS: atom_id res chain seq x y z
N MET A 1 34.30 13.67 -23.34
CA MET A 1 33.93 13.80 -21.91
C MET A 1 32.67 14.65 -21.83
N THR A 2 31.55 14.13 -21.32
CA THR A 2 30.31 14.91 -21.21
C THR A 2 30.45 15.96 -20.11
N ASN A 3 30.15 17.22 -20.43
CA ASN A 3 30.23 18.35 -19.51
C ASN A 3 29.36 18.09 -18.26
N ILE A 4 29.86 18.49 -17.09
CA ILE A 4 29.26 18.26 -15.77
C ILE A 4 27.84 18.82 -15.65
N VAL A 5 27.53 19.93 -16.34
CA VAL A 5 26.19 20.53 -16.38
C VAL A 5 25.18 19.58 -17.00
N PHE A 6 25.54 18.93 -18.12
CA PHE A 6 24.66 17.93 -18.75
C PHE A 6 24.48 16.70 -17.88
N ARG A 7 25.53 16.27 -17.15
CA ARG A 7 25.43 15.16 -16.18
C ARG A 7 24.48 15.50 -15.04
N PHE A 8 24.56 16.72 -14.52
CA PHE A 8 23.65 17.19 -13.48
C PHE A 8 22.20 17.23 -13.96
N LEU A 9 21.93 17.80 -15.14
CA LEU A 9 20.58 17.83 -15.71
C LEU A 9 20.03 16.42 -15.96
N ALA A 10 20.85 15.52 -16.52
CA ALA A 10 20.46 14.12 -16.71
C ALA A 10 20.16 13.43 -15.36
N TRP A 11 20.95 13.72 -14.33
CA TRP A 11 20.68 13.18 -13.00
C TRP A 11 19.37 13.71 -12.40
N GLN A 12 19.17 15.03 -12.44
CA GLN A 12 18.01 15.70 -11.86
C GLN A 12 16.69 15.27 -12.50
N PHE A 13 16.65 15.18 -13.83
CA PHE A 13 15.41 14.96 -14.57
C PHE A 13 15.19 13.51 -15.04
N SER A 14 16.23 12.67 -15.07
CA SER A 14 16.11 11.30 -15.57
C SER A 14 16.57 10.24 -14.57
N VAL A 15 17.77 10.35 -14.02
CA VAL A 15 18.32 9.26 -13.19
C VAL A 15 17.66 9.20 -11.81
N ALA A 16 17.61 10.31 -11.09
CA ALA A 16 17.05 10.34 -9.75
C ALA A 16 15.53 10.10 -9.71
N PRO A 17 14.70 10.72 -10.58
CA PRO A 17 13.27 10.43 -10.62
C PRO A 17 12.95 8.96 -10.89
N ARG A 18 13.72 8.31 -11.78
CA ARG A 18 13.57 6.86 -12.02
C ARG A 18 13.83 6.03 -10.76
N LYS A 19 14.88 6.36 -10.00
CA LYS A 19 15.17 5.68 -8.73
C LYS A 19 14.08 5.93 -7.69
N ILE A 20 13.52 7.14 -7.62
CA ILE A 20 12.40 7.45 -6.72
C ILE A 20 11.16 6.62 -7.11
N ILE A 21 10.82 6.56 -8.40
CA ILE A 21 9.71 5.75 -8.91
C ILE A 21 9.94 4.26 -8.61
N GLU A 22 11.16 3.76 -8.79
CA GLU A 22 11.50 2.36 -8.50
C GLU A 22 11.34 2.04 -7.00
N ALA A 23 11.87 2.89 -6.13
CA ALA A 23 11.69 2.76 -4.69
C ALA A 23 10.20 2.83 -4.32
N TRP A 24 9.45 3.78 -4.88
CA TRP A 24 8.02 3.93 -4.66
C TRP A 24 7.24 2.67 -5.04
N ARG A 25 7.53 2.09 -6.22
CA ARG A 25 6.94 0.82 -6.66
C ARG A 25 7.27 -0.32 -5.70
N ASN A 26 8.50 -0.37 -5.20
CA ASN A 26 8.92 -1.40 -4.26
C ASN A 26 8.19 -1.29 -2.92
N PHE A 27 7.94 -0.07 -2.43
CA PHE A 27 7.14 0.14 -1.21
C PHE A 27 5.68 -0.27 -1.38
N LEU A 28 5.06 0.05 -2.52
CA LEU A 28 3.69 -0.38 -2.84
C LEU A 28 3.60 -1.92 -2.91
N LEU A 29 4.50 -2.55 -3.66
CA LEU A 29 4.58 -4.01 -3.75
C LEU A 29 4.86 -4.66 -2.39
N PHE A 30 5.74 -4.06 -1.58
CA PHE A 30 6.04 -4.54 -0.24
C PHE A 30 4.79 -4.48 0.66
N ASN A 31 4.07 -3.36 0.69
CA ASN A 31 2.88 -3.20 1.52
C ASN A 31 1.78 -4.20 1.11
N PHE A 32 1.54 -4.34 -0.20
CA PHE A 32 0.60 -5.31 -0.72
C PHE A 32 0.90 -6.76 -0.29
N ASN A 33 2.19 -7.14 -0.28
CA ASN A 33 2.64 -8.46 0.18
C ASN A 33 2.64 -8.60 1.71
N TYR A 34 3.04 -7.56 2.44
CA TYR A 34 3.09 -7.53 3.90
C TYR A 34 1.70 -7.77 4.50
N PHE A 35 0.68 -7.09 3.99
CA PHE A 35 -0.71 -7.33 4.38
C PHE A 35 -1.32 -8.56 3.70
N SER A 36 -0.61 -9.20 2.76
CA SER A 36 -1.08 -10.39 2.03
C SER A 36 -2.48 -10.20 1.45
N ILE A 37 -2.75 -9.02 0.88
CA ILE A 37 -4.11 -8.57 0.50
C ILE A 37 -4.77 -9.57 -0.47
N SER A 38 -4.03 -10.05 -1.48
CA SER A 38 -4.54 -11.09 -2.40
C SER A 38 -4.97 -12.37 -1.68
N PHE A 39 -4.22 -12.80 -0.67
CA PHE A 39 -4.53 -14.02 0.07
C PHE A 39 -5.76 -13.82 0.97
N LEU A 40 -5.86 -12.67 1.63
CA LEU A 40 -7.03 -12.33 2.46
C LEU A 40 -8.31 -12.26 1.63
N LEU A 41 -8.25 -11.71 0.41
CA LEU A 41 -9.39 -11.68 -0.52
C LEU A 41 -9.77 -13.08 -1.01
N ARG A 42 -8.80 -13.91 -1.42
CA ARG A 42 -9.07 -15.29 -1.85
C ARG A 42 -9.67 -16.15 -0.74
N THR A 43 -9.22 -15.93 0.49
CA THR A 43 -9.70 -16.68 1.65
C THR A 43 -10.87 -16.02 2.35
N PHE A 44 -11.46 -14.93 1.83
CA PHE A 44 -12.41 -14.10 2.57
C PHE A 44 -13.54 -14.90 3.23
N PHE A 45 -14.18 -15.81 2.49
CA PHE A 45 -15.28 -16.66 2.96
C PHE A 45 -14.85 -18.00 3.59
N PHE A 46 -13.56 -18.27 3.74
CA PHE A 46 -13.08 -19.50 4.37
C PHE A 46 -13.32 -19.47 5.88
N PRO A 47 -13.67 -20.61 6.50
CA PRO A 47 -13.90 -20.68 7.94
C PRO A 47 -12.66 -20.28 8.74
N TRP A 48 -12.87 -19.69 9.92
CA TRP A 48 -11.79 -19.28 10.80
C TRP A 48 -10.99 -20.49 11.28
N ARG A 49 -9.66 -20.46 11.10
CA ARG A 49 -8.73 -21.52 11.56
C ARG A 49 -9.13 -22.96 11.19
N ARG A 50 -9.90 -23.14 10.10
CA ARG A 50 -10.49 -24.43 9.70
C ARG A 50 -11.39 -25.06 10.78
N TYR A 51 -11.96 -24.25 11.68
CA TYR A 51 -13.08 -24.68 12.52
C TYR A 51 -14.33 -24.80 11.65
N ALA A 52 -14.52 -26.00 11.13
CA ALA A 52 -15.68 -26.38 10.36
C ALA A 52 -16.09 -27.80 10.78
N ASP A 53 -17.32 -27.92 11.25
CA ASP A 53 -17.90 -29.22 11.57
C ASP A 53 -18.47 -29.85 10.29
N SER A 54 -18.34 -31.17 10.18
CA SER A 54 -18.93 -31.94 9.08
C SER A 54 -20.43 -32.15 9.32
N TYR A 55 -21.23 -31.98 8.27
CA TYR A 55 -22.64 -32.31 8.29
C TYR A 55 -22.88 -33.80 8.58
N GLY A 56 -24.00 -34.11 9.25
CA GLY A 56 -24.44 -35.48 9.51
C GLY A 56 -25.22 -36.07 8.33
N LYS A 57 -25.98 -37.14 8.59
CA LYS A 57 -26.87 -37.75 7.58
C LYS A 57 -27.96 -36.75 7.17
N ILE A 58 -28.51 -36.93 5.96
CA ILE A 58 -29.53 -36.02 5.37
C ILE A 58 -30.71 -35.77 6.31
N PHE A 59 -31.15 -36.81 7.05
CA PHE A 59 -32.30 -36.74 7.96
C PHE A 59 -31.95 -36.33 9.41
N GLU A 60 -30.69 -36.02 9.73
CA GLU A 60 -30.28 -35.51 11.05
C GLU A 60 -30.46 -33.99 11.15
N PHE A 61 -31.69 -33.50 10.93
CA PHE A 61 -32.00 -32.07 10.83
C PHE A 61 -31.46 -31.21 11.99
N LYS A 62 -31.63 -31.67 13.23
CA LYS A 62 -31.16 -30.96 14.43
C LYS A 62 -29.65 -30.75 14.41
N LYS A 63 -28.90 -31.80 14.08
CA LYS A 63 -27.43 -31.76 14.00
C LYS A 63 -26.97 -30.91 12.82
N ASN A 64 -27.59 -31.06 11.65
CA ASN A 64 -27.25 -30.30 10.46
C ASN A 64 -27.50 -28.80 10.66
N PHE A 65 -28.56 -28.42 11.36
CA PHE A 65 -28.85 -27.03 11.71
C PHE A 65 -27.82 -26.44 12.69
N GLN A 66 -27.39 -27.22 13.68
CA GLN A 66 -26.33 -26.83 14.62
C GLN A 66 -25.00 -26.60 13.90
N VAL A 67 -24.60 -27.55 13.03
CA VAL A 67 -23.38 -27.45 12.20
C VAL A 67 -23.45 -26.25 11.26
N PHE A 68 -24.60 -26.00 10.63
CA PHE A 68 -24.80 -24.84 9.78
C PHE A 68 -24.58 -23.52 10.54
N THR A 69 -25.18 -23.38 11.71
CA THR A 69 -25.04 -22.18 12.55
C THR A 69 -23.59 -21.98 12.97
N PHE A 70 -22.93 -23.04 13.45
CA PHE A 70 -21.53 -22.99 13.87
C PHE A 70 -20.59 -22.60 12.72
N ASN A 71 -20.71 -23.27 11.57
CA ASN A 71 -19.88 -22.99 10.39
C ASN A 71 -20.11 -21.57 9.86
N THR A 72 -21.36 -21.09 9.89
CA THR A 72 -21.70 -19.72 9.49
C THR A 72 -21.06 -18.70 10.42
N MET A 73 -21.17 -18.89 11.74
CA MET A 73 -20.52 -18.01 12.72
C MET A 73 -19.00 -18.00 12.57
N SER A 74 -18.38 -19.19 12.39
CA SER A 74 -16.93 -19.31 12.12
C SER A 74 -16.50 -18.52 10.87
N ARG A 75 -17.28 -18.55 9.79
CA ARG A 75 -17.02 -17.75 8.58
C ARG A 75 -17.20 -16.25 8.84
N ILE A 76 -18.21 -15.83 9.60
CA ILE A 76 -18.46 -14.42 9.95
C ILE A 76 -17.27 -13.84 10.72
N ILE A 77 -16.80 -14.54 11.75
CA ILE A 77 -15.63 -14.13 12.52
C ILE A 77 -14.41 -13.98 11.61
N ALA A 78 -14.19 -14.94 10.71
CA ALA A 78 -13.10 -14.88 9.75
C ALA A 78 -13.22 -13.70 8.78
N MET A 79 -14.42 -13.43 8.27
CA MET A 79 -14.69 -12.30 7.38
C MET A 79 -14.40 -10.97 8.07
N ILE A 80 -14.84 -10.79 9.32
CA ILE A 80 -14.60 -9.56 10.09
C ILE A 80 -13.09 -9.34 10.29
N ALA A 81 -12.37 -10.37 10.73
CA ALA A 81 -10.93 -10.28 10.95
C ALA A 81 -10.18 -9.96 9.64
N ARG A 82 -10.49 -10.65 8.54
CA ARG A 82 -9.86 -10.41 7.24
C ARG A 82 -10.22 -9.04 6.67
N ALA A 83 -11.47 -8.59 6.81
CA ALA A 83 -11.91 -7.28 6.37
C ALA A 83 -11.12 -6.17 7.07
N PHE A 84 -10.88 -6.29 8.38
CA PHE A 84 -10.05 -5.33 9.11
C PHE A 84 -8.63 -5.22 8.54
N PHE A 85 -7.95 -6.36 8.32
CA PHE A 85 -6.60 -6.34 7.73
C PHE A 85 -6.58 -5.84 6.29
N ILE A 86 -7.59 -6.17 5.47
CA ILE A 86 -7.71 -5.64 4.11
C ILE A 86 -7.89 -4.13 4.15
N LEU A 87 -8.77 -3.60 5.01
CA LEU A 87 -8.99 -2.17 5.14
C LEU A 87 -7.73 -1.43 5.59
N LEU A 88 -7.01 -1.96 6.59
CA LEU A 88 -5.74 -1.40 7.02
C LEU A 88 -4.69 -1.41 5.91
N GLY A 89 -4.55 -2.54 5.20
CA GLY A 89 -3.58 -2.67 4.12
C GLY A 89 -3.88 -1.76 2.93
N VAL A 90 -5.15 -1.58 2.57
CA VAL A 90 -5.58 -0.64 1.52
C VAL A 90 -5.37 0.80 1.96
N PHE A 91 -5.68 1.12 3.22
CA PHE A 91 -5.44 2.45 3.77
C PHE A 91 -3.94 2.81 3.77
N SER A 92 -3.07 1.90 4.20
CA SER A 92 -1.62 2.12 4.14
C SER A 92 -1.11 2.22 2.71
N GLU A 93 -1.65 1.44 1.76
CA GLU A 93 -1.31 1.52 0.34
C GLU A 93 -1.59 2.93 -0.22
N ILE A 94 -2.77 3.49 0.11
CA ILE A 94 -3.16 4.85 -0.29
C ILE A 94 -2.19 5.88 0.28
N LEU A 95 -1.80 5.76 1.55
CA LEU A 95 -0.83 6.68 2.16
C LEU A 95 0.55 6.61 1.46
N ILE A 96 1.06 5.40 1.21
CA ILE A 96 2.33 5.19 0.51
C ILE A 96 2.27 5.78 -0.91
N PHE A 97 1.13 5.64 -1.59
CA PHE A 97 0.90 6.25 -2.89
C PHE A 97 1.05 7.78 -2.82
N PHE A 98 0.34 8.45 -1.91
CA PHE A 98 0.44 9.90 -1.78
C PHE A 98 1.84 10.36 -1.35
N ILE A 99 2.50 9.67 -0.44
CA ILE A 99 3.87 10.00 0.01
C ILE A 99 4.85 9.93 -1.17
N GLY A 100 4.79 8.88 -1.99
CA GLY A 100 5.67 8.76 -3.16
C GLY A 100 5.38 9.82 -4.22
N ALA A 101 4.11 10.17 -4.45
CA ALA A 101 3.72 11.25 -5.35
C ALA A 101 4.26 12.61 -4.87
N ILE A 102 4.09 12.93 -3.58
CA ILE A 102 4.63 14.14 -2.95
C ILE A 102 6.16 14.17 -3.08
N ALA A 103 6.85 13.06 -2.80
CA ALA A 103 8.30 12.98 -2.92
C ALA A 103 8.79 13.30 -4.35
N LEU A 104 8.09 12.79 -5.38
CA LEU A 104 8.40 13.12 -6.78
C LEU A 104 8.14 14.59 -7.10
N ILE A 105 7.00 15.14 -6.67
CA ILE A 105 6.66 16.55 -6.88
C ILE A 105 7.70 17.45 -6.22
N CYS A 106 8.05 17.19 -4.96
CA CYS A 106 9.10 17.90 -4.22
C CYS A 106 10.46 17.80 -4.92
N TRP A 107 10.79 16.66 -5.51
CA TRP A 107 12.04 16.49 -6.26
C TRP A 107 12.15 17.43 -7.47
N PHE A 108 11.05 17.60 -8.22
CA PHE A 108 11.03 18.53 -9.36
C PHE A 108 10.90 20.00 -8.95
N LEU A 109 10.32 20.28 -7.78
CA LEU A 109 10.23 21.63 -7.21
C LEU A 109 11.55 22.10 -6.61
N LEU A 110 12.41 21.19 -6.14
CA LEU A 110 13.68 21.50 -5.48
C LEU A 110 14.56 22.51 -6.24
N PRO A 111 14.84 22.36 -7.55
CA PRO A 111 15.62 23.33 -8.31
C PRO A 111 14.99 24.73 -8.33
N ILE A 112 13.66 24.80 -8.40
CA ILE A 112 12.90 26.07 -8.42
C ILE A 112 13.00 26.73 -7.03
N LEU A 113 12.77 25.96 -5.96
CA LEU A 113 12.89 26.42 -4.58
C LEU A 113 14.30 26.95 -4.28
N LEU A 114 15.35 26.25 -4.74
CA LEU A 114 16.73 26.70 -4.59
C LEU A 114 16.97 28.02 -5.33
N PHE A 115 16.48 28.14 -6.56
CA PHE A 115 16.64 29.36 -7.36
C PHE A 115 15.89 30.55 -6.73
N VAL A 116 14.63 30.36 -6.34
CA VAL A 116 13.82 31.40 -5.68
C VAL A 116 14.41 31.79 -4.32
N GLY A 117 14.81 30.80 -3.51
CA GLY A 117 15.43 31.03 -2.21
C GLY A 117 16.73 31.84 -2.33
N PHE A 118 17.54 31.55 -3.34
CA PHE A 118 18.74 32.33 -3.64
C PHE A 118 18.41 33.79 -4.00
N LEU A 119 17.41 34.04 -4.86
CA LEU A 119 16.99 35.39 -5.23
C LEU A 119 16.45 36.18 -4.03
N ILE A 120 15.65 35.55 -3.17
CA ILE A 120 15.12 36.17 -1.95
C ILE A 120 16.27 36.52 -1.00
N GLY A 121 17.24 35.61 -0.83
CA GLY A 121 18.42 35.84 -0.01
C GLY A 121 19.24 37.03 -0.49
N LEU A 122 19.47 37.16 -1.80
CA LEU A 122 20.14 38.34 -2.37
C LEU A 122 19.34 39.62 -2.08
N LYS A 123 18.02 39.60 -2.29
CA LYS A 123 17.18 40.76 -2.02
C LYS A 123 17.29 41.23 -0.57
N LEU A 124 17.29 40.31 0.39
CA LEU A 124 17.36 40.62 1.83
C LEU A 124 18.71 41.18 2.28
N ILE A 125 19.79 40.87 1.55
CA ILE A 125 21.14 41.36 1.86
C ILE A 125 21.36 42.76 1.26
N PHE A 126 20.85 42.99 0.05
CA PHE A 126 21.12 44.22 -0.71
C PHE A 126 20.03 45.30 -0.58
N PHE A 127 18.88 44.98 0.02
CA PHE A 127 17.76 45.89 0.24
C PHE A 127 17.15 45.67 1.63
#